data_AF-A0AA35WWH4-F1
#
_entry.id   AF-A0AA35WWH4-F1
#
_cell.length_a   1.000
_cell.length_b   1.000
_cell.length_c   1.000
_cell.angle_alpha   90.00
_cell.angle_beta   90.00
_cell.angle_gamma   90.00
#
_symmetry.space_group_name_H-M   'P 1'
#
loop_
_entity.id
_entity.type
_entity.pdbx_description
1 polymer ?
#
loop_
_entity_poly.entity_id
_entity_poly.type
_entity_poly.pdbx_seq_one_letter_code
_entity_poly.pdbx_strand_id
1 'polypeptide(L)'
;MLNASLPAIQASATQLQLEPHSDVAKKNAVFYRQQHGVTRKDFIPREDVQPLIESMDLEHSFMHVLDELSGHLEQFGEERQGGEEGQDDAELLDNDFLAYPPANMPQTEEWEWQEWNKPEIVRFTTDPDRMLADNVLSQDQCDKLLELAKYCKEGDGYQRKAPHTYNELFEELNILDAAKKSQEGEVVPELSQLYINASRRSRDAIAKEFNLQTPLYFSYTHLVCRTAKHVVERRDLSHHVHSDNCILNEATGDCDKVPPAYTWRDYSAIMYLNDEFEGGDFFYAHSTKDLSPEETVSPKCGRLVAFSAGKENMHGVLAVTKGRRCAVALWFTLDPNHKEATFSMAEEILHEIKTVS
;
A
#
# COMPACT_ATOMS: atom_id res chain seq x y z
N MET A 1 -26.51 13.14 -42.38
CA MET A 1 -25.46 13.63 -41.46
C MET A 1 -26.00 13.42 -40.05
N LEU A 2 -25.30 12.64 -39.22
CA LEU A 2 -25.69 12.42 -37.83
C LEU A 2 -25.31 13.67 -37.03
N ASN A 3 -26.29 14.38 -36.48
CA ASN A 3 -26.00 15.47 -35.54
C ASN A 3 -25.43 14.84 -34.26
N ALA A 4 -24.27 15.31 -33.82
CA ALA A 4 -23.70 14.88 -32.55
C ALA A 4 -24.63 15.27 -31.40
N SER A 5 -24.87 14.34 -30.48
CA SER A 5 -25.68 14.60 -29.28
C SER A 5 -24.84 15.37 -28.25
N LEU A 6 -25.45 16.35 -27.58
CA LEU A 6 -24.81 17.13 -26.50
C LEU A 6 -24.11 16.26 -25.44
N PRO A 7 -24.67 15.12 -24.99
CA PRO A 7 -23.99 14.23 -24.04
C PRO A 7 -22.64 13.68 -24.55
N ALA A 8 -22.51 13.43 -25.86
CA ALA A 8 -21.26 12.93 -26.44
C ALA A 8 -20.18 14.02 -26.47
N ILE A 9 -20.58 15.27 -26.69
CA ILE A 9 -19.68 16.44 -26.67
C ILE A 9 -19.20 16.69 -25.23
N GLN A 10 -20.10 16.63 -24.25
CA GLN A 10 -19.76 16.78 -22.83
C GLN A 10 -18.89 15.64 -22.30
N ALA A 11 -19.13 14.40 -22.76
CA ALA A 11 -18.26 13.27 -22.44
C ALA A 11 -16.84 13.46 -23.00
N SER A 12 -16.71 13.96 -24.23
CA SER A 12 -15.40 14.29 -24.81
C SER A 12 -14.69 15.43 -24.08
N ALA A 13 -15.44 16.42 -23.58
CA ALA A 13 -14.89 17.50 -22.75
C ALA A 13 -14.41 16.99 -21.38
N THR A 14 -15.20 16.12 -20.75
CA THR A 14 -14.87 15.46 -19.47
C THR A 14 -13.60 14.63 -19.61
N GLN A 15 -13.49 13.80 -20.65
CA GLN A 15 -12.30 12.98 -20.87
C GLN A 15 -11.03 13.80 -21.11
N LEU A 16 -11.13 14.94 -21.82
CA LEU A 16 -9.99 15.83 -22.00
C LEU A 16 -9.53 16.52 -20.71
N GLN A 17 -10.42 16.70 -19.73
CA GLN A 17 -10.07 17.26 -18.44
C GLN A 17 -9.42 16.21 -17.52
N LEU A 18 -9.93 14.98 -17.53
CA LEU A 18 -9.38 13.86 -16.77
C LEU A 18 -8.07 13.33 -17.38
N GLU A 19 -7.96 13.33 -18.71
CA GLU A 19 -6.83 12.81 -19.47
C GLU A 19 -6.39 13.80 -20.57
N PRO A 20 -5.70 14.91 -20.21
CA PRO A 20 -5.30 15.94 -21.17
C PRO A 20 -4.42 15.42 -22.31
N HIS A 21 -3.74 14.30 -22.07
CA HIS A 21 -2.84 13.67 -23.04
C HIS A 21 -3.51 12.66 -23.97
N SER A 22 -4.76 12.26 -23.72
CA SER A 22 -5.47 11.23 -24.49
C SER A 22 -5.63 11.59 -25.97
N ASP A 23 -4.98 10.83 -26.85
CA ASP A 23 -5.06 11.01 -28.29
C ASP A 23 -6.47 10.75 -28.85
N VAL A 24 -7.21 9.84 -28.21
CA VAL A 24 -8.61 9.55 -28.53
C VAL A 24 -9.49 10.75 -28.16
N ALA A 25 -9.30 11.32 -26.97
CA ALA A 25 -10.07 12.48 -26.52
C ALA A 25 -9.80 13.72 -27.37
N LYS A 26 -8.53 13.94 -27.77
CA LYS A 26 -8.14 15.02 -28.71
C LYS A 26 -8.80 14.85 -30.08
N LYS A 27 -8.79 13.64 -30.64
CA LYS A 27 -9.42 13.34 -31.94
C LYS A 27 -10.94 13.51 -31.88
N ASN A 28 -11.58 13.06 -30.81
CA ASN A 28 -13.02 13.23 -30.59
C ASN A 28 -13.39 14.72 -30.47
N ALA A 29 -12.59 15.51 -29.75
CA ALA A 29 -12.81 16.95 -29.63
C ALA A 29 -12.70 17.68 -30.97
N VAL A 30 -11.72 17.31 -31.81
CA VAL A 30 -11.59 17.85 -33.18
C VAL A 30 -12.79 17.48 -34.03
N PHE A 31 -13.24 16.23 -33.96
CA PHE A 31 -14.40 15.75 -34.70
C PHE A 31 -15.68 16.50 -34.32
N TYR A 32 -15.95 16.71 -33.02
CA TYR A 32 -17.15 17.40 -32.55
C TYR A 32 -17.15 18.90 -32.85
N ARG A 33 -15.99 19.56 -32.82
CA ARG A 33 -15.85 20.98 -33.21
C ARG A 33 -16.18 21.27 -34.67
N GLN A 34 -16.12 20.25 -35.53
CA GLN A 34 -16.45 20.37 -36.95
C GLN A 34 -17.93 20.09 -37.25
N GLN A 35 -18.74 19.71 -36.25
CA GLN A 35 -20.16 19.42 -36.43
C GLN A 35 -20.99 20.71 -36.49
N HIS A 36 -21.98 20.71 -37.37
CA HIS A 36 -22.84 21.87 -37.58
C HIS A 36 -23.67 22.20 -36.32
N GLY A 37 -23.51 23.42 -35.79
CA GLY A 37 -24.25 23.89 -34.61
C GLY A 37 -23.57 23.67 -33.27
N VAL A 38 -22.39 23.02 -33.24
CA VAL A 38 -21.57 22.89 -32.02
C VAL A 38 -20.78 24.17 -31.78
N THR A 39 -20.86 24.70 -30.57
CA THR A 39 -20.14 25.89 -30.13
C THR A 39 -19.25 25.59 -28.93
N ARG A 40 -18.41 26.55 -28.53
CA ARG A 40 -17.59 26.42 -27.33
C ARG A 40 -18.42 26.20 -26.05
N LYS A 41 -19.69 26.62 -26.04
CA LYS A 41 -20.59 26.46 -24.89
C LYS A 41 -21.08 25.03 -24.69
N ASP A 42 -20.98 24.20 -25.71
CA ASP A 42 -21.38 22.79 -25.66
C ASP A 42 -20.24 21.89 -25.16
N PHE A 43 -19.01 22.42 -25.13
CA PHE A 43 -17.79 21.73 -24.75
C PHE A 43 -17.47 21.92 -23.25
N ILE A 44 -18.48 21.67 -22.41
CA ILE A 44 -18.39 21.74 -20.95
C ILE A 44 -18.38 20.30 -20.41
N PRO A 45 -17.53 19.96 -19.43
CA PRO A 45 -17.56 18.67 -18.75
C PRO A 45 -18.94 18.36 -18.18
N ARG A 46 -19.26 17.08 -17.99
CA ARG A 46 -20.53 16.69 -17.39
C ARG A 46 -20.53 17.07 -15.90
N GLU A 47 -21.64 17.63 -15.46
CA GLU A 47 -21.82 18.12 -14.09
C GLU A 47 -21.77 16.99 -13.04
N ASP A 48 -22.18 15.77 -13.40
CA ASP A 48 -22.11 14.58 -12.52
C ASP A 48 -20.67 14.12 -12.22
N VAL A 49 -19.69 14.60 -12.99
CA VAL A 49 -18.26 14.28 -12.82
C VAL A 49 -17.53 15.39 -12.06
N GLN A 50 -18.16 16.54 -11.82
CA GLN A 50 -17.55 17.67 -11.12
C GLN A 50 -17.01 17.30 -9.72
N PRO A 51 -17.70 16.50 -8.89
CA PRO A 51 -17.15 16.08 -7.58
C PRO A 51 -15.90 15.20 -7.71
N LEU A 52 -15.80 14.40 -8.79
CA LEU A 52 -14.63 13.57 -9.06
C LEU A 52 -13.43 14.43 -9.47
N ILE A 53 -13.66 15.42 -10.33
CA ILE A 53 -12.63 16.39 -10.75
C ILE A 53 -12.11 17.18 -9.53
N GLU A 54 -13.01 17.66 -8.67
CA GLU A 54 -12.63 18.39 -7.45
C GLU A 54 -11.82 17.51 -6.49
N SER A 55 -12.15 16.22 -6.38
CA SER A 55 -11.36 15.25 -5.61
C SER A 55 -9.96 15.05 -6.21
N MET A 56 -9.86 14.92 -7.54
CA MET A 56 -8.58 14.74 -8.22
C MET A 56 -7.71 16.00 -8.17
N ASP A 57 -8.29 17.19 -8.29
CA ASP A 57 -7.59 18.47 -8.15
C ASP A 57 -7.10 18.65 -6.70
N LEU A 58 -7.88 18.22 -5.71
CA LEU A 58 -7.48 18.22 -4.30
C LEU A 58 -6.32 17.24 -4.06
N GLU A 59 -6.38 16.03 -4.62
CA GLU A 59 -5.28 15.06 -4.59
C GLU A 59 -4.02 15.61 -5.25
N HIS A 60 -4.12 16.21 -6.44
CA HIS A 60 -2.98 16.80 -7.14
C HIS A 60 -2.39 17.99 -6.37
N SER A 61 -3.25 18.83 -5.78
CA SER A 61 -2.81 19.93 -4.91
C SER A 61 -2.15 19.42 -3.64
N PHE A 62 -2.65 18.34 -3.04
CA PHE A 62 -2.06 17.73 -1.86
C PHE A 62 -0.70 17.12 -2.18
N MET A 63 -0.58 16.41 -3.30
CA MET A 63 0.68 15.86 -3.79
C MET A 63 1.71 16.96 -4.10
N HIS A 64 1.29 18.08 -4.72
CA HIS A 64 2.17 19.22 -4.93
C HIS A 64 2.64 19.85 -3.61
N VAL A 65 1.76 19.96 -2.62
CA VAL A 65 2.15 20.45 -1.28
C VAL A 65 3.11 19.49 -0.59
N LEU A 66 2.92 18.17 -0.74
CA LEU A 66 3.86 17.17 -0.21
C LEU A 66 5.22 17.26 -0.91
N ASP A 67 5.26 17.44 -2.23
CA ASP A 67 6.48 17.63 -3.00
C ASP A 67 7.20 18.94 -2.63
N GLU A 68 6.45 20.02 -2.44
CA GLU A 68 6.97 21.33 -2.03
C GLU A 68 7.49 21.33 -0.58
N LEU A 69 6.84 20.59 0.32
CA LEU A 69 7.32 20.33 1.69
C LEU A 69 8.56 19.43 1.69
N SER A 70 8.62 18.44 0.81
CA SER A 70 9.80 17.59 0.61
C SER A 70 10.99 18.40 0.09
N GLY A 71 10.78 19.27 -0.90
CA GLY A 71 11.82 20.16 -1.44
C GLY A 71 12.28 21.25 -0.46
N HIS A 72 11.42 21.73 0.45
CA HIS A 72 11.83 22.64 1.52
C HIS A 72 12.70 21.96 2.57
N LEU A 73 12.50 20.67 2.84
CA LEU A 73 13.38 19.90 3.74
C LEU A 73 14.79 19.73 3.17
N GLU A 74 14.94 19.71 1.84
CA GLU A 74 16.25 19.71 1.17
C GLU A 74 16.98 21.07 1.32
N GLN A 75 16.28 22.21 1.26
CA GLN A 75 16.89 23.53 1.45
C GLN A 75 17.37 23.78 2.89
N PHE A 76 16.76 23.16 3.91
CA PHE A 76 17.25 23.24 5.29
C PHE A 76 18.52 22.41 5.54
N GLY A 77 18.92 21.55 4.60
CA GLY A 77 20.18 20.80 4.63
C GLY A 77 21.40 21.59 4.15
N GLU A 78 21.22 22.67 3.39
CA GLU A 78 22.33 23.41 2.74
C GLU A 78 22.85 24.63 3.53
N GLU A 79 22.24 25.01 4.66
CA GLU A 79 22.68 26.18 5.47
C GLU A 79 23.63 25.87 6.64
N ARG A 80 24.45 24.80 6.56
CA ARG A 80 25.63 24.67 7.43
C ARG A 80 26.95 24.89 6.68
N GLN A 81 27.20 26.20 6.54
CA GLN A 81 28.48 26.91 6.63
C GLN A 81 29.61 26.52 5.67
N GLY A 82 29.87 27.44 4.74
CA GLY A 82 31.14 27.53 4.04
C GLY A 82 32.32 27.69 5.01
N GLY A 83 33.41 26.99 4.67
CA GLY A 83 34.70 27.06 5.33
C GLY A 83 35.72 26.16 4.62
N GLU A 84 36.33 26.73 3.58
CA GLU A 84 37.63 26.41 2.97
C GLU A 84 37.93 24.96 2.51
N GLU A 85 37.97 24.80 1.18
CA GLU A 85 38.54 23.65 0.47
C GLU A 85 40.06 23.55 0.69
N GLY A 86 40.54 22.32 0.97
CA GLY A 86 41.96 22.02 1.06
C GLY A 86 42.25 20.52 1.01
N GLN A 87 42.27 19.98 -0.21
CA GLN A 87 43.06 18.83 -0.72
C GLN A 87 43.09 17.49 0.04
N ASP A 88 42.87 16.42 -0.75
CA ASP A 88 42.99 14.98 -0.47
C ASP A 88 41.79 14.24 0.14
N ASP A 89 40.62 14.34 -0.52
CA ASP A 89 39.43 13.52 -0.19
C ASP A 89 39.39 12.15 -0.90
N ALA A 90 40.36 11.82 -1.75
CA ALA A 90 40.38 10.54 -2.48
C ALA A 90 40.94 9.36 -1.66
N GLU A 91 41.67 9.62 -0.57
CA GLU A 91 42.20 8.57 0.33
C GLU A 91 41.36 8.36 1.61
N LEU A 92 40.37 9.23 1.88
CA LEU A 92 39.47 9.10 3.04
C LEU A 92 38.20 8.28 2.75
N LEU A 93 37.90 7.96 1.49
CA LEU A 93 36.69 7.21 1.12
C LEU A 93 36.78 5.70 1.37
N ASP A 94 37.98 5.13 1.54
CA ASP A 94 38.14 3.67 1.71
C ASP A 94 38.23 3.21 3.18
N ASN A 95 38.52 4.10 4.14
CA ASN A 95 38.73 3.71 5.54
C ASN A 95 37.56 4.05 6.48
N ASP A 96 36.61 4.90 6.09
CA ASP A 96 35.45 5.26 6.94
C ASP A 96 34.18 4.45 6.65
N PHE A 97 34.07 3.75 5.51
CA PHE A 97 32.94 2.85 5.24
C PHE A 97 32.94 1.57 6.10
N LEU A 98 34.09 1.20 6.67
CA LEU A 98 34.23 0.07 7.60
C LEU A 98 34.27 0.52 9.09
N ALA A 99 34.16 1.82 9.36
CA ALA A 99 34.19 2.40 10.70
C ALA A 99 32.82 2.91 11.19
N TYR A 100 31.74 2.70 10.43
CA TYR A 100 30.41 2.84 11.01
C TYR A 100 30.23 1.74 12.04
N PRO A 101 29.98 2.06 13.33
CA PRO A 101 29.67 1.03 14.30
C PRO A 101 28.47 0.26 13.74
N PRO A 102 28.42 -1.08 13.87
CA PRO A 102 27.24 -1.84 13.47
C PRO A 102 26.06 -1.13 14.12
N ALA A 103 25.00 -0.89 13.33
CA ALA A 103 23.80 -0.25 13.83
C ALA A 103 23.31 -1.04 15.05
N ASN A 104 23.74 -0.63 16.23
CA ASN A 104 23.06 -0.87 17.47
C ASN A 104 21.78 -0.07 17.29
N MET A 105 20.78 -0.70 16.64
CA MET A 105 19.39 -0.37 16.91
C MET A 105 19.31 -0.21 18.43
N PRO A 106 18.79 0.91 18.95
CA PRO A 106 18.57 1.01 20.38
C PRO A 106 17.83 -0.27 20.77
N GLN A 107 18.46 -1.08 21.62
CA GLN A 107 17.74 -2.11 22.35
C GLN A 107 16.78 -1.33 23.24
N THR A 108 15.66 -0.93 22.65
CA THR A 108 14.49 -0.57 23.39
C THR A 108 14.22 -1.80 24.24
N GLU A 109 14.37 -1.68 25.56
CA GLU A 109 13.82 -2.67 26.48
C GLU A 109 12.43 -2.99 25.93
N GLU A 110 12.24 -4.19 25.41
CA GLU A 110 10.95 -4.62 24.89
C GLU A 110 9.96 -4.55 26.06
N TRP A 111 8.68 -4.28 25.82
CA TRP A 111 7.71 -4.70 26.81
C TRP A 111 7.88 -6.22 26.94
N GLU A 112 8.39 -6.68 28.09
CA GLU A 112 8.65 -8.09 28.37
C GLU A 112 7.34 -8.87 28.32
N TRP A 113 6.92 -9.29 27.12
CA TRP A 113 5.95 -10.35 26.92
C TRP A 113 6.26 -11.17 25.66
N GLN A 114 6.35 -12.48 25.90
CA GLN A 114 6.25 -13.65 25.03
C GLN A 114 7.45 -14.06 24.16
N GLU A 115 7.90 -15.29 24.41
CA GLU A 115 8.64 -16.08 23.42
C GLU A 115 7.84 -16.11 22.11
N TRP A 116 8.39 -15.51 21.07
CA TRP A 116 7.77 -15.57 19.76
C TRP A 116 8.07 -16.91 19.09
N ASN A 117 7.04 -17.56 18.55
CA ASN A 117 7.19 -18.79 17.77
C ASN A 117 8.12 -18.57 16.58
N LYS A 118 9.18 -19.37 16.41
CA LYS A 118 10.02 -19.28 15.19
C LYS A 118 9.12 -19.48 13.95
N PRO A 119 9.15 -18.56 12.97
CA PRO A 119 8.38 -18.72 11.75
C PRO A 119 8.68 -20.08 11.11
N GLU A 120 7.62 -20.82 10.80
CA GLU A 120 7.74 -22.05 10.03
C GLU A 120 7.61 -21.67 8.56
N ILE A 121 8.75 -21.53 7.87
CA ILE A 121 8.74 -21.26 6.44
C ILE A 121 8.21 -22.50 5.73
N VAL A 122 7.06 -22.34 5.08
CA VAL A 122 6.43 -23.40 4.30
C VAL A 122 6.58 -23.04 2.83
N ARG A 123 7.50 -23.70 2.15
CA ARG A 123 7.67 -23.52 0.70
C ARG A 123 6.59 -24.31 -0.02
N PHE A 124 5.57 -23.60 -0.50
CA PHE A 124 4.53 -24.19 -1.36
C PHE A 124 4.93 -24.20 -2.83
N THR A 125 5.88 -23.35 -3.20
CA THR A 125 6.31 -23.13 -4.57
C THR A 125 7.82 -23.21 -4.71
N THR A 126 8.27 -23.53 -5.91
CA THR A 126 9.69 -23.42 -6.30
C THR A 126 10.05 -22.01 -6.74
N ASP A 127 9.07 -21.11 -6.82
CA ASP A 127 9.30 -19.71 -7.19
C ASP A 127 10.20 -19.03 -6.14
N PRO A 128 11.39 -18.54 -6.53
CA PRO A 128 12.31 -17.89 -5.60
C PRO A 128 11.80 -16.54 -5.09
N ASP A 129 10.78 -15.97 -5.72
CA ASP A 129 10.25 -14.64 -5.42
C ASP A 129 8.96 -14.69 -4.58
N ARG A 130 8.59 -15.88 -4.07
CA ARG A 130 7.39 -16.11 -3.23
C ARG A 130 7.74 -16.85 -1.95
N MET A 131 7.07 -16.47 -0.87
CA MET A 131 7.25 -17.02 0.46
C MET A 131 5.89 -17.21 1.13
N LEU A 132 5.67 -18.38 1.74
CA LEU A 132 4.64 -18.58 2.75
C LEU A 132 5.30 -18.98 4.06
N ALA A 133 4.86 -18.38 5.16
CA ALA A 133 5.27 -18.77 6.49
C ALA A 133 4.06 -18.91 7.39
N ASP A 134 4.02 -19.98 8.16
CA ASP A 134 3.04 -20.20 9.21
C ASP A 134 3.67 -19.92 10.57
N ASN A 135 2.82 -19.76 11.59
CA ASN A 135 3.23 -19.54 12.97
C ASN A 135 4.12 -18.28 13.16
N VAL A 136 3.97 -17.27 12.29
CA VAL A 136 4.65 -15.99 12.50
C VAL A 136 4.08 -15.27 13.71
N LEU A 137 2.76 -15.39 13.91
CA LEU A 137 2.05 -14.96 15.11
C LEU A 137 1.41 -16.16 15.82
N SER A 138 1.25 -16.07 17.14
CA SER A 138 0.41 -17.00 17.91
C SER A 138 -1.08 -16.62 17.83
N GLN A 139 -1.97 -17.54 18.20
CA GLN A 139 -3.40 -17.25 18.27
C GLN A 139 -3.72 -16.08 19.19
N ASP A 140 -3.11 -16.01 20.38
CA ASP A 140 -3.26 -14.90 21.33
C ASP A 140 -2.84 -13.55 20.71
N GLN A 141 -1.78 -13.53 19.91
CA GLN A 141 -1.33 -12.32 19.22
C GLN A 141 -2.29 -11.90 18.11
N CYS A 142 -2.83 -12.85 17.34
CA CYS A 142 -3.87 -12.58 16.36
C CYS A 142 -5.12 -12.00 17.01
N ASP A 143 -5.60 -12.61 18.10
CA ASP A 143 -6.80 -12.19 18.82
C ASP A 143 -6.63 -10.75 19.33
N LYS A 144 -5.48 -10.41 19.90
CA LYS A 144 -5.12 -9.05 20.32
C LYS A 144 -5.08 -8.05 19.15
N LEU A 145 -4.53 -8.43 17.99
CA LEU A 145 -4.55 -7.56 16.81
C LEU A 145 -5.98 -7.39 16.25
N LEU A 146 -6.85 -8.40 16.37
CA LEU A 146 -8.27 -8.28 16.03
C LEU A 146 -9.02 -7.35 17.00
N GLU A 147 -8.57 -7.21 18.26
CA GLU A 147 -9.10 -6.16 19.14
C GLU A 147 -8.76 -4.76 18.62
N LEU A 148 -7.54 -4.57 18.10
CA LEU A 148 -7.13 -3.32 17.48
C LEU A 148 -7.95 -3.01 16.20
N ALA A 149 -8.41 -4.05 15.50
CA ALA A 149 -9.27 -3.90 14.31
C ALA A 149 -10.65 -3.25 14.59
N LYS A 150 -11.06 -3.12 15.86
CA LYS A 150 -12.27 -2.39 16.26
C LYS A 150 -12.15 -0.87 16.05
N TYR A 151 -10.93 -0.37 15.96
CA TYR A 151 -10.61 1.04 15.77
C TYR A 151 -10.40 1.41 14.30
N CYS A 152 -10.58 0.45 13.39
CA CYS A 152 -10.52 0.72 11.96
C CYS A 152 -11.62 1.68 11.52
N LYS A 153 -11.30 2.50 10.53
CA LYS A 153 -12.21 3.45 9.89
C LYS A 153 -12.63 2.91 8.53
N GLU A 154 -13.85 3.19 8.09
CA GLU A 154 -14.30 2.81 6.75
C GLU A 154 -13.45 3.49 5.67
N GLY A 155 -13.00 2.71 4.69
CA GLY A 155 -12.21 3.15 3.54
C GLY A 155 -10.81 2.52 3.47
N ASP A 156 -10.10 2.72 2.35
CA ASP A 156 -8.75 2.18 2.07
C ASP A 156 -7.57 2.99 2.63
N GLY A 157 -7.83 3.99 3.48
CA GLY A 157 -6.80 4.94 3.90
C GLY A 157 -6.48 6.03 2.89
N TYR A 158 -7.04 5.93 1.69
CA TYR A 158 -6.98 6.92 0.61
C TYR A 158 -8.38 7.47 0.28
N GLN A 159 -9.26 7.54 1.30
CA GLN A 159 -10.58 8.16 1.28
C GLN A 159 -11.66 7.50 0.38
N ARG A 160 -11.46 6.27 -0.13
CA ARG A 160 -12.50 5.54 -0.89
C ARG A 160 -13.32 4.60 -0.01
N LYS A 161 -14.64 4.86 0.14
CA LYS A 161 -15.57 4.08 1.00
C LYS A 161 -15.86 2.64 0.53
N ALA A 162 -15.56 2.30 -0.72
CA ALA A 162 -15.68 0.95 -1.29
C ALA A 162 -14.64 0.78 -2.40
N PRO A 163 -13.35 0.63 -2.06
CA PRO A 163 -12.24 0.86 -3.00
C PRO A 163 -12.14 -0.22 -4.09
N HIS A 164 -12.71 -1.40 -3.83
CA HIS A 164 -12.55 -2.56 -4.71
C HIS A 164 -13.88 -3.19 -5.13
N THR A 165 -14.86 -3.30 -4.21
CA THR A 165 -16.20 -3.82 -4.53
C THR A 165 -17.25 -3.20 -3.62
N TYR A 166 -18.44 -2.93 -4.16
CA TYR A 166 -19.59 -2.42 -3.38
C TYR A 166 -20.18 -3.49 -2.46
N ASN A 167 -19.83 -4.76 -2.67
CA ASN A 167 -20.37 -5.91 -1.94
C ASN A 167 -19.63 -6.20 -0.63
N GLU A 168 -18.58 -5.44 -0.33
CA GLU A 168 -17.81 -5.57 0.91
C GLU A 168 -17.73 -4.22 1.62
N LEU A 169 -17.65 -4.27 2.94
CA LEU A 169 -17.17 -3.14 3.73
C LEU A 169 -15.67 -3.29 3.86
N PHE A 170 -14.94 -2.22 3.56
CA PHE A 170 -13.49 -2.16 3.73
C PHE A 170 -13.19 -1.19 4.88
N GLU A 171 -12.43 -1.65 5.86
CA GLU A 171 -12.04 -0.87 7.03
C GLU A 171 -10.53 -0.97 7.21
N GLU A 172 -9.88 0.12 7.62
CA GLU A 172 -8.45 0.11 7.89
C GLU A 172 -8.02 0.86 9.15
N LEU A 173 -6.82 0.54 9.62
CA LEU A 173 -6.09 1.29 10.64
C LEU A 173 -4.60 1.33 10.27
N ASN A 174 -4.12 2.51 9.87
CA ASN A 174 -2.69 2.74 9.69
C ASN A 174 -1.96 2.73 11.05
N ILE A 175 -0.64 2.48 11.02
CA ILE A 175 0.15 2.26 12.23
C ILE A 175 0.26 3.49 13.14
N LEU A 176 0.30 4.69 12.55
CA LEU A 176 0.36 5.95 13.29
C LEU A 176 -0.95 6.25 14.03
N ASP A 177 -2.09 5.98 13.39
CA ASP A 177 -3.40 6.15 14.01
C ASP A 177 -3.57 5.23 15.23
N ALA A 178 -3.06 3.99 15.18
CA ALA A 178 -3.04 3.10 16.34
C ALA A 178 -2.22 3.68 17.51
N ALA A 179 -1.01 4.19 17.22
CA ALA A 179 -0.15 4.82 18.22
C ALA A 179 -0.78 6.09 18.82
N LYS A 180 -1.36 6.97 18.00
CA LYS A 180 -2.08 8.17 18.47
C LYS A 180 -3.25 7.82 19.37
N LYS A 181 -4.04 6.81 19.00
CA LYS A 181 -5.12 6.30 19.86
C LYS A 181 -4.62 5.77 21.20
N SER A 182 -3.38 5.26 21.23
CA SER A 182 -2.74 4.84 22.48
C SER A 182 -2.33 6.04 23.34
N GLN A 183 -1.80 7.09 22.70
CA GLN A 183 -1.48 8.37 23.35
C GLN A 183 -2.72 9.05 23.94
N GLU A 184 -3.86 8.93 23.25
CA GLU A 184 -5.16 9.45 23.68
C GLU A 184 -5.83 8.57 24.76
N GLY A 185 -5.27 7.39 25.07
CA GLY A 185 -5.82 6.44 26.03
C GLY A 185 -7.04 5.65 25.53
N GLU A 186 -7.35 5.71 24.22
CA GLU A 186 -8.42 4.93 23.60
C GLU A 186 -8.03 3.46 23.38
N VAL A 187 -6.74 3.21 23.11
CA VAL A 187 -6.14 1.90 22.86
C VAL A 187 -5.09 1.64 23.93
N VAL A 188 -5.06 0.43 24.48
CA VAL A 188 -3.97 0.01 25.38
C VAL A 188 -2.66 -0.02 24.58
N PRO A 189 -1.59 0.69 25.01
CA PRO A 189 -0.36 0.83 24.23
C PRO A 189 0.22 -0.50 23.74
N GLU A 190 0.08 -1.57 24.55
CA GLU A 190 0.51 -2.93 24.26
C GLU A 190 -0.03 -3.48 22.93
N LEU A 191 -1.26 -3.12 22.55
CA LEU A 191 -1.84 -3.53 21.26
C LEU A 191 -1.13 -2.85 20.07
N SER A 192 -0.84 -1.56 20.18
CA SER A 192 -0.16 -0.79 19.13
C SER A 192 1.31 -1.20 18.97
N GLN A 193 1.99 -1.56 20.06
CA GLN A 193 3.34 -2.12 19.94
C GLN A 193 3.33 -3.55 19.43
N LEU A 194 2.34 -4.37 19.79
CA LEU A 194 2.17 -5.69 19.19
C LEU A 194 2.03 -5.56 17.67
N TYR A 195 1.32 -4.53 17.20
CA TYR A 195 1.20 -4.22 15.79
C TYR A 195 2.55 -3.86 15.14
N ILE A 196 3.35 -2.98 15.75
CA ILE A 196 4.73 -2.69 15.29
C ILE A 196 5.60 -3.95 15.26
N ASN A 197 5.54 -4.74 16.32
CA ASN A 197 6.37 -5.94 16.47
C ASN A 197 5.99 -7.01 15.45
N ALA A 198 4.70 -7.21 15.17
CA ALA A 198 4.22 -8.12 14.13
C ALA A 198 4.70 -7.69 12.74
N SER A 199 4.67 -6.39 12.43
CA SER A 199 5.17 -5.85 11.17
C SER A 199 6.68 -6.04 11.02
N ARG A 200 7.47 -5.71 12.06
CA ARG A 200 8.94 -5.94 12.11
C ARG A 200 9.29 -7.40 11.95
N ARG A 201 8.57 -8.29 12.63
CA ARG A 201 8.76 -9.73 12.50
C ARG A 201 8.54 -10.23 11.08
N SER A 202 7.52 -9.70 10.41
CA SER A 202 7.24 -10.02 9.00
C SER A 202 8.38 -9.57 8.10
N ARG A 203 8.83 -8.32 8.24
CA ARG A 203 10.00 -7.77 7.53
C ARG A 203 11.25 -8.65 7.71
N ASP A 204 11.55 -9.05 8.95
CA ASP A 204 12.76 -9.81 9.26
C ASP A 204 12.70 -11.23 8.67
N ALA A 205 11.51 -11.85 8.66
CA ALA A 205 11.30 -13.13 8.01
C ALA A 205 11.52 -13.05 6.49
N ILE A 206 11.01 -11.99 5.85
CA ILE A 206 11.17 -11.72 4.42
C ILE A 206 12.63 -11.46 4.06
N ALA A 207 13.29 -10.55 4.78
CA ALA A 207 14.68 -10.20 4.54
C ALA A 207 15.60 -11.43 4.66
N LYS A 208 15.31 -12.32 5.60
CA LYS A 208 16.02 -13.58 5.78
C LYS A 208 15.74 -14.59 4.67
N GLU A 209 14.49 -14.82 4.31
CA GLU A 209 14.12 -15.82 3.29
C GLU A 209 14.69 -15.45 1.91
N PHE A 210 14.58 -14.18 1.53
CA PHE A 210 15.11 -13.69 0.25
C PHE A 210 16.60 -13.31 0.29
N ASN A 211 17.28 -13.55 1.42
CA ASN A 211 18.71 -13.28 1.62
C ASN A 211 19.12 -11.85 1.21
N LEU A 212 18.34 -10.86 1.63
CA LEU A 212 18.54 -9.46 1.26
C LEU A 212 19.82 -8.92 1.88
N GLN A 213 20.65 -8.28 1.06
CA GLN A 213 21.90 -7.63 1.50
C GLN A 213 21.68 -6.16 1.89
N THR A 214 20.58 -5.58 1.44
CA THR A 214 20.17 -4.20 1.73
C THR A 214 19.07 -4.21 2.79
N PRO A 215 19.04 -3.25 3.74
CA PRO A 215 17.94 -3.13 4.68
C PRO A 215 16.59 -3.00 3.95
N LEU A 216 15.59 -3.72 4.45
CA LEU A 216 14.23 -3.69 3.92
C LEU A 216 13.41 -2.67 4.71
N TYR A 217 13.05 -1.54 4.10
CA TYR A 217 12.27 -0.48 4.75
C TYR A 217 10.78 -0.70 4.54
N PHE A 218 9.95 -0.41 5.54
CA PHE A 218 8.51 -0.29 5.32
C PHE A 218 8.25 0.88 4.37
N SER A 219 7.37 0.69 3.39
CA SER A 219 6.88 1.74 2.51
C SER A 219 5.45 2.13 2.87
N TYR A 220 4.63 1.16 3.32
CA TYR A 220 3.31 1.42 3.87
C TYR A 220 2.83 0.23 4.71
N THR A 221 2.17 0.50 5.83
CA THR A 221 1.69 -0.51 6.78
C THR A 221 0.28 -0.18 7.27
N HIS A 222 -0.67 -1.09 7.02
CA HIS A 222 -2.02 -0.94 7.56
C HIS A 222 -2.68 -2.28 7.93
N LEU A 223 -3.50 -2.26 8.99
CA LEU A 223 -4.39 -3.34 9.35
C LEU A 223 -5.67 -3.12 8.55
N VAL A 224 -6.04 -4.10 7.75
CA VAL A 224 -7.22 -4.05 6.88
C VAL A 224 -8.20 -5.15 7.23
N CYS A 225 -9.48 -4.82 7.18
CA CYS A 225 -10.56 -5.78 7.32
C CYS A 225 -11.57 -5.63 6.19
N ARG A 226 -12.01 -6.77 5.66
CA ARG A 226 -13.05 -6.87 4.64
C ARG A 226 -14.21 -7.68 5.17
N THR A 227 -15.38 -7.08 5.22
CA THR A 227 -16.60 -7.71 5.74
C THR A 227 -17.61 -7.88 4.61
N ALA A 228 -18.12 -9.10 4.42
CA ALA A 228 -19.14 -9.37 3.42
C ALA A 228 -20.43 -8.60 3.74
N LYS A 229 -20.95 -7.83 2.76
CA LYS A 229 -22.32 -7.29 2.84
C LYS A 229 -23.28 -8.37 2.35
N HIS A 230 -24.50 -8.40 2.90
CA HIS A 230 -25.50 -9.44 2.59
C HIS A 230 -25.88 -9.46 1.09
N VAL A 231 -25.18 -10.27 0.31
CA VAL A 231 -25.44 -10.49 -1.13
C VAL A 231 -25.32 -11.98 -1.44
N VAL A 232 -26.29 -12.48 -2.22
CA VAL A 232 -26.37 -13.85 -2.77
C VAL A 232 -25.21 -14.10 -3.76
N GLU A 233 -24.80 -15.36 -3.95
CA GLU A 233 -23.74 -15.87 -4.84
C GLU A 233 -22.92 -14.82 -5.61
N ARG A 234 -21.73 -14.54 -5.10
CA ARG A 234 -20.75 -13.59 -5.66
C ARG A 234 -19.85 -14.31 -6.67
N ARG A 235 -19.54 -13.63 -7.79
CA ARG A 235 -18.54 -14.07 -8.79
C ARG A 235 -17.48 -13.01 -9.06
N ASP A 236 -17.62 -11.83 -8.44
CA ASP A 236 -16.61 -10.79 -8.43
C ASP A 236 -15.43 -11.17 -7.53
N LEU A 237 -14.31 -10.46 -7.71
CA LEU A 237 -13.17 -10.54 -6.80
C LEU A 237 -13.33 -9.52 -5.68
N SER A 238 -12.85 -9.86 -4.49
CA SER A 238 -12.67 -8.88 -3.42
C SER A 238 -11.60 -7.87 -3.85
N HIS A 239 -10.49 -8.34 -4.41
CA HIS A 239 -9.46 -7.50 -5.02
C HIS A 239 -9.13 -8.04 -6.41
N HIS A 240 -9.22 -7.17 -7.42
CA HIS A 240 -8.86 -7.52 -8.81
C HIS A 240 -7.41 -7.96 -8.92
N VAL A 241 -7.10 -8.72 -9.97
CA VAL A 241 -5.73 -9.10 -10.31
C VAL A 241 -4.91 -7.84 -10.59
N HIS A 242 -3.81 -7.68 -9.88
CA HIS A 242 -2.95 -6.50 -9.95
C HIS A 242 -1.49 -6.86 -9.62
N SER A 243 -0.62 -5.87 -9.79
CA SER A 243 0.78 -5.88 -9.35
C SER A 243 1.01 -4.64 -8.50
N ASP A 244 1.82 -4.74 -7.47
CA ASP A 244 1.88 -3.70 -6.43
C ASP A 244 2.77 -2.51 -6.78
N ASN A 245 3.67 -2.66 -7.77
CA ASN A 245 4.63 -1.61 -8.16
C ASN A 245 4.50 -1.12 -9.61
N CYS A 246 3.43 -1.45 -10.32
CA CYS A 246 3.21 -1.00 -11.68
C CYS A 246 1.74 -1.01 -12.11
N ILE A 247 1.46 -0.33 -13.22
CA ILE A 247 0.16 -0.39 -13.90
C ILE A 247 0.20 -1.56 -14.88
N LEU A 248 -0.66 -2.56 -14.66
CA LEU A 248 -0.79 -3.68 -15.59
C LEU A 248 -1.58 -3.29 -16.82
N ASN A 249 -1.01 -3.55 -17.99
CA ASN A 249 -1.71 -3.43 -19.26
C ASN A 249 -2.50 -4.71 -19.54
N GLU A 250 -3.84 -4.65 -19.49
CA GLU A 250 -4.69 -5.83 -19.70
C GLU A 250 -4.56 -6.46 -21.10
N ALA A 251 -4.14 -5.69 -22.12
CA ALA A 251 -4.01 -6.18 -23.47
C ALA A 251 -2.72 -7.00 -23.64
N THR A 252 -1.60 -6.49 -23.12
CA THR A 252 -0.27 -7.05 -23.37
C THR A 252 0.29 -7.84 -22.19
N GLY A 253 -0.21 -7.62 -20.97
CA GLY A 253 0.38 -8.13 -19.73
C GLY A 253 1.64 -7.38 -19.30
N ASP A 254 1.95 -6.26 -19.95
CA ASP A 254 3.08 -5.41 -19.55
C ASP A 254 2.79 -4.67 -18.23
N CYS A 255 3.86 -4.26 -17.57
CA CYS A 255 3.86 -3.69 -16.24
C CYS A 255 4.61 -2.37 -16.29
N ASP A 256 3.84 -1.30 -16.50
CA ASP A 256 4.37 0.03 -16.69
C ASP A 256 4.68 0.67 -15.33
N LYS A 257 5.97 0.86 -15.05
CA LYS A 257 6.45 1.54 -13.83
C LYS A 257 6.38 3.05 -13.99
N VAL A 258 5.18 3.59 -14.00
CA VAL A 258 4.90 5.03 -14.13
C VAL A 258 3.87 5.48 -13.11
N PRO A 259 3.86 6.77 -12.71
CA PRO A 259 2.78 7.30 -11.90
C PRO A 259 1.40 7.02 -12.52
N PRO A 260 0.36 6.71 -11.72
CA PRO A 260 0.33 6.73 -10.25
C PRO A 260 0.80 5.43 -9.54
N ALA A 261 1.51 4.50 -10.21
CA ALA A 261 1.99 3.30 -9.53
C ALA A 261 3.06 3.62 -8.46
N TYR A 262 3.08 2.81 -7.40
CA TYR A 262 4.10 2.84 -6.35
C TYR A 262 5.37 2.10 -6.81
N THR A 263 6.09 2.69 -7.76
CA THR A 263 7.20 2.05 -8.50
C THR A 263 8.40 1.64 -7.65
N TRP A 264 8.52 2.21 -6.45
CA TRP A 264 9.56 1.96 -5.46
C TRP A 264 9.29 0.75 -4.56
N ARG A 265 8.12 0.11 -4.64
CA ARG A 265 7.83 -1.10 -3.88
C ARG A 265 8.61 -2.28 -4.48
N ASP A 266 9.42 -2.91 -3.64
CA ASP A 266 10.24 -4.06 -4.01
C ASP A 266 9.61 -5.37 -3.53
N TYR A 267 9.05 -5.38 -2.32
CA TYR A 267 8.39 -6.54 -1.73
C TYR A 267 7.05 -6.17 -1.12
N SER A 268 6.16 -7.15 -1.08
CA SER A 268 4.82 -7.02 -0.49
C SER A 268 4.56 -8.23 0.40
N ALA A 269 3.77 -8.04 1.44
CA ALA A 269 3.38 -9.12 2.31
C ALA A 269 2.02 -8.89 2.97
N ILE A 270 1.31 -9.98 3.21
CA ILE A 270 0.02 -9.99 3.89
C ILE A 270 0.12 -10.97 5.07
N MET A 271 -0.01 -10.45 6.28
CA MET A 271 -0.10 -11.22 7.53
C MET A 271 -1.55 -11.44 7.90
N TYR A 272 -2.04 -12.68 7.83
CA TYR A 272 -3.42 -13.02 8.15
C TYR A 272 -3.65 -13.14 9.65
N LEU A 273 -4.78 -12.59 10.12
CA LEU A 273 -5.13 -12.54 11.53
C LEU A 273 -6.23 -13.53 11.92
N ASN A 274 -7.03 -14.02 10.97
CA ASN A 274 -8.12 -14.95 11.24
C ASN A 274 -8.48 -15.80 10.02
N ASP A 275 -9.31 -16.82 10.25
CA ASP A 275 -9.88 -17.77 9.28
C ASP A 275 -11.38 -18.02 9.47
N GLU A 276 -12.02 -17.37 10.45
CA GLU A 276 -13.45 -17.51 10.75
C GLU A 276 -14.34 -16.73 9.75
N PHE A 277 -14.19 -17.01 8.45
CA PHE A 277 -14.96 -16.44 7.34
C PHE A 277 -15.04 -17.40 6.15
N GLU A 278 -15.88 -17.10 5.16
CA GLU A 278 -16.00 -17.89 3.92
C GLU A 278 -15.54 -17.08 2.70
N GLY A 279 -14.88 -17.74 1.74
CA GLY A 279 -14.25 -17.10 0.58
C GLY A 279 -12.94 -16.40 0.94
N GLY A 280 -12.59 -15.31 0.25
CA GLY A 280 -11.48 -14.44 0.64
C GLY A 280 -10.06 -15.00 0.45
N ASP A 281 -9.90 -16.13 -0.24
CA ASP A 281 -8.58 -16.69 -0.54
C ASP A 281 -7.76 -15.71 -1.40
N PHE A 282 -6.46 -15.64 -1.10
CA PHE A 282 -5.49 -14.98 -1.96
C PHE A 282 -5.05 -15.93 -3.06
N PHE A 283 -4.81 -15.43 -4.27
CA PHE A 283 -4.27 -16.25 -5.35
C PHE A 283 -3.28 -15.50 -6.21
N TYR A 284 -2.28 -16.22 -6.71
CA TYR A 284 -1.40 -15.76 -7.79
C TYR A 284 -2.07 -16.05 -9.14
N ALA A 285 -1.90 -15.13 -10.10
CA ALA A 285 -2.56 -15.18 -11.39
C ALA A 285 -1.55 -15.16 -12.55
N HIS A 286 -1.81 -15.97 -13.56
CA HIS A 286 -1.03 -15.97 -14.80
C HIS A 286 -1.22 -14.69 -15.62
N SER A 287 -2.42 -14.10 -15.57
CA SER A 287 -2.78 -12.88 -16.31
C SER A 287 -4.01 -12.21 -15.71
N THR A 288 -4.33 -10.99 -16.14
CA THR A 288 -5.56 -10.30 -15.73
C THR A 288 -6.84 -10.88 -16.36
N LYS A 289 -6.72 -11.71 -17.40
CA LYS A 289 -7.85 -12.31 -18.15
C LYS A 289 -8.18 -13.73 -17.70
N ASP A 290 -7.17 -14.47 -17.29
CA ASP A 290 -7.31 -15.83 -16.80
C ASP A 290 -7.29 -15.82 -15.27
N LEU A 291 -8.47 -16.03 -14.68
CA LEU A 291 -8.64 -16.11 -13.24
C LEU A 291 -8.40 -17.52 -12.70
N SER A 292 -7.91 -18.46 -13.51
CA SER A 292 -7.40 -19.72 -12.98
C SER A 292 -6.17 -19.41 -12.12
N PRO A 293 -6.19 -19.77 -10.82
CA PRO A 293 -5.09 -19.45 -9.93
C PRO A 293 -3.90 -20.34 -10.27
N GLU A 294 -2.70 -19.75 -10.36
CA GLU A 294 -1.47 -20.56 -10.38
C GLU A 294 -1.35 -21.32 -9.06
N GLU A 295 -1.58 -20.58 -7.98
CA GLU A 295 -1.51 -21.03 -6.60
C GLU A 295 -2.53 -20.24 -5.77
N THR A 296 -3.03 -20.87 -4.71
CA THR A 296 -4.03 -20.27 -3.80
C THR A 296 -3.55 -20.41 -2.37
N VAL A 297 -3.71 -19.35 -1.60
CA VAL A 297 -3.35 -19.26 -0.19
C VAL A 297 -4.61 -18.97 0.61
N SER A 298 -5.03 -19.97 1.40
CA SER A 298 -6.10 -19.77 2.37
C SER A 298 -5.59 -19.02 3.60
N PRO A 299 -6.21 -17.89 3.98
CA PRO A 299 -5.87 -17.15 5.18
C PRO A 299 -6.06 -18.00 6.45
N LYS A 300 -5.18 -17.79 7.42
CA LYS A 300 -5.32 -18.28 8.79
C LYS A 300 -4.48 -17.44 9.74
N CYS A 301 -4.80 -17.43 11.02
CA CYS A 301 -4.00 -16.68 12.00
C CYS A 301 -2.49 -16.99 11.87
N GLY A 302 -1.68 -15.93 11.81
CA GLY A 302 -0.22 -16.01 11.83
C GLY A 302 0.40 -16.54 10.55
N ARG A 303 -0.39 -16.70 9.47
CA ARG A 303 0.11 -17.00 8.14
C ARG A 303 0.52 -15.72 7.43
N LEU A 304 1.78 -15.68 6.99
CA LEU A 304 2.35 -14.62 6.17
C LEU A 304 2.51 -15.13 4.74
N VAL A 305 1.96 -14.40 3.78
CA VAL A 305 2.37 -14.49 2.37
C VAL A 305 3.25 -13.30 2.05
N ALA A 306 4.38 -13.51 1.38
CA ALA A 306 5.28 -12.45 0.96
C ALA A 306 5.85 -12.74 -0.42
N PHE A 307 6.09 -11.69 -1.20
CA PHE A 307 6.50 -11.82 -2.59
C PHE A 307 7.13 -10.52 -3.12
N SER A 308 7.92 -10.59 -4.19
CA SER A 308 8.38 -9.38 -4.88
C SER A 308 7.20 -8.66 -5.56
N ALA A 309 7.18 -7.33 -5.55
CA ALA A 309 5.98 -6.54 -5.86
C ALA A 309 5.64 -6.41 -7.37
N GLY A 310 6.49 -6.95 -8.25
CA GLY A 310 6.38 -6.81 -9.70
C GLY A 310 5.46 -7.81 -10.39
N LYS A 311 5.45 -7.74 -11.72
CA LYS A 311 4.56 -8.53 -12.60
C LYS A 311 4.74 -10.04 -12.46
N GLU A 312 5.88 -10.48 -11.95
CA GLU A 312 6.17 -11.88 -11.62
C GLU A 312 5.20 -12.45 -10.56
N ASN A 313 4.58 -11.57 -9.78
CA ASN A 313 3.66 -11.91 -8.70
C ASN A 313 2.31 -11.18 -8.84
N MET A 314 1.73 -11.22 -10.06
CA MET A 314 0.34 -10.82 -10.25
C MET A 314 -0.57 -11.62 -9.32
N HIS A 315 -1.47 -10.94 -8.62
CA HIS A 315 -2.29 -11.58 -7.60
C HIS A 315 -3.64 -10.90 -7.39
N GLY A 316 -4.57 -11.63 -6.81
CA GLY A 316 -5.90 -11.15 -6.47
C GLY A 316 -6.46 -11.80 -5.21
N VAL A 317 -7.67 -11.40 -4.83
CA VAL A 317 -8.37 -11.94 -3.66
C VAL A 317 -9.79 -12.31 -4.06
N LEU A 318 -10.19 -13.56 -3.81
CA LEU A 318 -11.56 -14.02 -4.04
C LEU A 318 -12.54 -13.25 -3.14
N ALA A 319 -13.81 -13.15 -3.54
CA ALA A 319 -14.83 -12.49 -2.74
C ALA A 319 -14.91 -13.07 -1.32
N VAL A 320 -15.01 -12.21 -0.30
CA VAL A 320 -15.45 -12.62 1.03
C VAL A 320 -16.97 -12.76 0.96
N THR A 321 -17.48 -13.99 1.15
CA THR A 321 -18.90 -14.30 1.00
C THR A 321 -19.65 -14.26 2.33
N LYS A 322 -18.94 -14.45 3.45
CA LYS A 322 -19.48 -14.39 4.80
C LYS A 322 -18.39 -14.08 5.81
N GLY A 323 -18.73 -13.34 6.86
CA GLY A 323 -17.80 -13.02 7.93
C GLY A 323 -16.90 -11.83 7.59
N ARG A 324 -15.82 -11.70 8.35
CA ARG A 324 -14.87 -10.58 8.29
C ARG A 324 -13.45 -11.14 8.19
N ARG A 325 -12.76 -10.83 7.10
CA ARG A 325 -11.36 -11.19 6.86
C ARG A 325 -10.45 -10.04 7.27
N CYS A 326 -9.55 -10.25 8.22
CA CYS A 326 -8.60 -9.23 8.66
C CYS A 326 -7.15 -9.67 8.42
N ALA A 327 -6.32 -8.71 8.04
CA ALA A 327 -4.90 -8.90 7.78
C ALA A 327 -4.12 -7.62 8.07
N VAL A 328 -2.82 -7.73 8.27
CA VAL A 328 -1.89 -6.61 8.14
C VAL A 328 -1.27 -6.68 6.75
N ALA A 329 -1.52 -5.67 5.92
CA ALA A 329 -0.87 -5.55 4.62
C ALA A 329 0.36 -4.63 4.74
N LEU A 330 1.46 -5.08 4.15
CA LEU A 330 2.80 -4.55 4.32
C LEU A 330 3.42 -4.40 2.93
N TRP A 331 3.92 -3.20 2.65
CA TRP A 331 4.74 -2.96 1.47
C TRP A 331 6.12 -2.50 1.90
N PHE A 332 7.13 -2.91 1.14
CA PHE A 332 8.51 -2.66 1.45
C PHE A 332 9.27 -2.07 0.27
N THR A 333 10.34 -1.35 0.58
CA THR A 333 11.28 -0.79 -0.38
C THR A 333 12.71 -1.01 0.10
N LEU A 334 13.64 -1.14 -0.84
CA LEU A 334 15.08 -1.14 -0.61
C LEU A 334 15.66 0.29 -0.66
N ASP A 335 14.86 1.28 -1.09
CA ASP A 335 15.25 2.68 -1.15
C ASP A 335 14.86 3.41 0.15
N PRO A 336 15.85 3.88 0.95
CA PRO A 336 15.56 4.60 2.19
C PRO A 336 14.77 5.91 2.00
N ASN A 337 14.77 6.49 0.79
CA ASN A 337 14.01 7.72 0.49
C ASN A 337 12.50 7.48 0.45
N HIS A 338 12.07 6.23 0.27
CA HIS A 338 10.67 5.83 0.19
C HIS A 338 10.17 5.12 1.47
N LYS A 339 10.90 5.29 2.58
CA LYS A 339 10.54 4.71 3.88
C LYS A 339 9.28 5.38 4.46
N GLU A 340 8.44 4.58 5.10
CA GLU A 340 7.20 4.99 5.74
C GLU A 340 7.47 5.87 6.98
N ALA A 341 7.30 7.18 6.84
CA ALA A 341 7.48 8.12 7.96
C ALA A 341 6.50 7.86 9.11
N THR A 342 5.26 7.46 8.81
CA THR A 342 4.22 7.13 9.80
C THR A 342 4.62 5.99 10.73
N PHE A 343 5.44 5.05 10.26
CA PHE A 343 5.97 3.96 11.07
C PHE A 343 6.94 4.48 12.13
N SER A 344 7.88 5.36 11.74
CA SER A 344 8.86 5.95 12.67
C SER A 344 8.18 6.83 13.73
N MET A 345 7.20 7.65 13.30
CA MET A 345 6.42 8.48 14.23
C MET A 345 5.61 7.64 15.24
N ALA A 346 5.08 6.48 14.81
CA ALA A 346 4.35 5.57 15.70
C ALA A 346 5.27 5.00 16.79
N GLU A 347 6.51 4.66 16.44
CA GLU A 347 7.52 4.18 17.38
C GLU A 347 7.89 5.25 18.41
N GLU A 348 8.07 6.49 17.97
CA GLU A 348 8.36 7.63 18.85
C GLU A 348 7.23 7.84 19.87
N ILE A 349 5.97 7.86 19.42
CA ILE A 349 4.81 8.01 20.32
C ILE A 349 4.76 6.90 21.37
N LEU A 350 4.95 5.64 20.99
CA LEU A 350 4.90 4.52 21.94
C LEU A 350 6.09 4.51 22.88
N HIS A 351 7.26 4.98 22.44
CA HIS A 351 8.42 5.18 23.29
C HIS A 351 8.17 6.28 24.33
N GLU A 352 7.59 7.41 23.94
CA GLU A 352 7.20 8.48 24.85
C GLU A 352 6.18 8.00 25.89
N ILE A 353 5.14 7.26 25.48
CA ILE A 353 4.18 6.66 26.40
C ILE A 353 4.90 5.77 27.42
N LYS A 354 5.81 4.91 26.96
CA LYS A 354 6.57 4.01 27.83
C LYS A 354 7.44 4.77 28.85
N THR A 355 8.06 5.87 28.46
CA THR A 355 8.97 6.63 29.34
C THR A 355 8.25 7.50 30.37
N VAL A 356 6.97 7.80 30.15
CA VAL A 356 6.12 8.60 31.06
C VAL A 356 5.29 7.71 32.01
N SER A 357 5.08 6.44 31.66
CA SER A 357 4.37 5.41 32.45
C SER A 357 5.24 4.83 33.56
#